data_AF-A0A963RL02-F1
#
_entry.id   AF-A0A963RL02-F1
#
_cell.length_a   1.000
_cell.length_b   1.000
_cell.length_c   1.000
_cell.angle_alpha   90.00
_cell.angle_beta   90.00
_cell.angle_gamma   90.00
#
_symmetry.space_group_name_H-M   'P 1'
#
loop_
_entity.id
_entity.type
_entity.pdbx_description
1 polymer ?
#
loop_
_entity_poly.entity_id
_entity_poly.type
_entity_poly.pdbx_seq_one_letter_code
_entity_poly.pdbx_strand_id
1 'polypeptide(L)'
;AISLLFMDPAKREAVAAGVSPHYRLVDVPYCAAEQYPRLALGENDVSIFERTQAWDHAAGVLWLNEAGGKAARPDGSPYMVDGDIRGGLIGAASSALWDELAGRLAGI
;
A
#
# COMPACT_ATOMS: atom_id res chain seq x y z
N ALA A 1 2.36 6.77 -3.40
CA ALA A 1 2.36 7.60 -2.16
C ALA A 1 2.56 6.71 -0.94
N ILE A 2 3.56 6.97 -0.09
CA ILE A 2 3.86 6.15 1.11
C ILE A 2 3.69 7.04 2.34
N SER A 3 2.73 6.71 3.21
CA SER A 3 2.62 7.38 4.51
C SER A 3 3.45 6.64 5.53
N LEU A 4 4.51 7.30 6.01
CA LEU A 4 5.38 6.78 7.06
C LEU A 4 4.88 7.14 8.48
N LEU A 5 3.78 7.91 8.57
CA LEU A 5 3.36 8.59 9.80
C LEU A 5 3.01 7.63 10.94
N PHE A 6 2.41 6.50 10.62
CA PHE A 6 1.97 5.50 11.60
C PHE A 6 2.94 4.32 11.79
N MET A 7 4.02 4.27 11.03
CA MET A 7 5.08 3.28 11.22
C MET A 7 5.86 3.60 12.49
N ASP A 8 6.27 2.57 13.23
CA ASP A 8 7.26 2.74 14.29
C ASP A 8 8.60 3.23 13.69
N PRO A 9 9.47 3.86 14.50
CA PRO A 9 10.70 4.46 13.99
C PRO A 9 11.62 3.49 13.25
N ALA A 10 11.76 2.25 13.72
CA ALA A 10 12.67 1.27 13.11
C ALA A 10 12.13 0.80 11.75
N LYS A 11 10.83 0.48 11.68
CA LYS A 11 10.17 0.12 10.42
C LYS A 11 10.20 1.28 9.42
N ARG A 12 9.98 2.51 9.88
CA ARG A 12 10.07 3.71 9.04
C ARG A 12 11.45 3.84 8.40
N GLU A 13 12.52 3.67 9.18
CA GLU A 13 13.90 3.75 8.69
C GLU A 13 14.20 2.62 7.69
N ALA A 14 13.79 1.39 8.01
CA ALA A 14 13.95 0.23 7.13
C ALA A 14 13.24 0.42 5.77
N VAL A 15 11.97 0.87 5.78
CA VAL A 15 11.22 1.21 4.56
C VAL A 15 11.89 2.37 3.82
N ALA A 16 12.33 3.41 4.54
CA ALA A 16 12.99 4.55 3.91
C ALA A 16 14.27 4.12 3.17
N ALA A 17 15.07 3.24 3.77
CA ALA A 17 16.32 2.74 3.19
C ALA A 17 16.12 1.70 2.07
N GLY A 18 15.22 0.73 2.26
CA GLY A 18 15.04 -0.39 1.33
C GLY A 18 14.04 -0.16 0.20
N VAL A 19 13.12 0.80 0.35
CA VAL A 19 12.07 1.07 -0.64
C VAL A 19 12.32 2.39 -1.37
N SER A 20 12.50 3.50 -0.65
CA SER A 20 12.56 4.85 -1.27
C SER A 20 13.56 5.00 -2.42
N PRO A 21 14.77 4.39 -2.42
CA PRO A 21 15.70 4.53 -3.54
C PRO A 21 15.18 3.99 -4.88
N HIS A 22 14.14 3.14 -4.86
CA HIS A 22 13.56 2.52 -6.05
C HIS A 22 12.32 3.23 -6.59
N TYR A 23 11.80 4.22 -5.85
CA TYR A 23 10.54 4.88 -6.19
C TYR A 23 10.67 6.39 -6.07
N ARG A 24 9.97 7.12 -6.95
CA ARG A 24 9.75 8.55 -6.74
C ARG A 24 8.69 8.74 -5.67
N LEU A 25 9.06 9.34 -4.54
CA LEU A 25 8.11 9.67 -3.50
C LEU A 25 7.24 10.87 -3.92
N VAL A 26 5.97 10.80 -3.56
CA VAL A 26 4.96 11.84 -3.77
C VAL A 26 4.22 12.07 -2.47
N ASP A 27 3.68 13.27 -2.30
CA ASP A 27 2.92 13.64 -1.12
C ASP A 27 1.72 12.73 -0.92
N VAL A 28 1.42 12.46 0.35
CA VAL A 28 0.26 11.67 0.74
C VAL A 28 -0.93 12.62 0.89
N PRO A 29 -2.09 12.33 0.27
CA PRO A 29 -3.28 13.20 0.38
C PRO A 29 -3.96 13.14 1.76
N TYR A 30 -3.41 12.38 2.71
CA TYR A 30 -4.01 12.09 4.02
C TYR A 30 -5.43 11.50 3.97
N CYS A 31 -5.81 10.92 2.83
CA CYS A 31 -7.09 10.26 2.60
C CYS A 31 -6.85 8.94 1.86
N ALA A 32 -7.05 7.81 2.55
CA ALA A 32 -6.85 6.49 1.94
C ALA A 32 -7.79 6.28 0.74
N ALA A 33 -9.04 6.72 0.85
CA ALA A 33 -10.04 6.62 -0.23
C ALA A 33 -9.59 7.33 -1.53
N GLU A 34 -8.88 8.45 -1.43
CA GLU A 34 -8.35 9.18 -2.59
C GLU A 34 -7.14 8.48 -3.22
N GLN A 35 -6.38 7.69 -2.45
CA GLN A 35 -5.19 7.02 -2.96
C GLN A 35 -5.54 5.89 -3.95
N TYR A 36 -6.68 5.22 -3.80
CA TYR A 36 -7.06 4.12 -4.70
C TYR A 36 -7.30 4.61 -6.14
N PRO A 37 -8.13 5.65 -6.41
CA PRO A 37 -8.25 6.22 -7.76
C PRO A 37 -6.94 6.57 -8.42
N ARG A 38 -6.01 7.19 -7.67
CA ARG A 38 -4.68 7.54 -8.17
C ARG A 38 -3.89 6.30 -8.61
N LEU A 39 -4.10 5.14 -7.99
CA LEU A 39 -3.48 3.88 -8.42
C LEU A 39 -4.11 3.36 -9.72
N ALA A 40 -5.44 3.18 -9.79
CA ALA A 40 -6.04 2.58 -10.98
C ALA A 40 -6.02 3.49 -12.21
N LEU A 41 -5.94 4.82 -12.01
CA LEU A 41 -5.77 5.78 -13.10
C LEU A 41 -4.30 5.98 -13.49
N GLY A 42 -3.35 5.31 -12.83
CA GLY A 42 -1.92 5.39 -13.16
C GLY A 42 -1.25 6.70 -12.77
N GLU A 43 -1.86 7.52 -11.91
CA GLU A 43 -1.20 8.70 -11.32
C GLU A 43 -0.09 8.29 -10.35
N ASN A 44 -0.32 7.19 -9.63
CA ASN A 44 0.63 6.56 -8.72
C ASN A 44 0.79 5.08 -9.09
N ASP A 45 2.01 4.56 -9.03
CA ASP A 45 2.26 3.14 -9.31
C ASP A 45 1.94 2.25 -8.11
N VAL A 46 2.35 2.69 -6.90
CA VAL A 46 2.24 1.92 -5.66
C VAL A 46 2.01 2.79 -4.43
N SER A 47 1.41 2.17 -3.39
CA SER A 47 1.17 2.74 -2.07
C SER A 47 1.29 1.68 -0.97
N ILE A 48 1.82 2.11 0.18
CA ILE A 48 1.85 1.33 1.42
C ILE A 48 0.94 2.02 2.44
N PHE A 49 0.07 1.23 3.08
CA PHE A 49 -0.80 1.67 4.17
C PHE A 49 -0.45 0.88 5.43
N GLU A 50 -0.19 1.57 6.53
CA GLU A 50 0.18 0.92 7.79
C GLU A 50 -1.07 0.44 8.56
N ARG A 51 -2.01 1.37 8.74
CA ARG A 51 -3.33 1.09 9.32
C ARG A 51 -4.29 0.74 8.20
N THR A 52 -5.22 -0.16 8.50
CA THR A 52 -6.06 -0.88 7.55
C THR A 52 -7.50 -1.01 8.04
N GLN A 53 -7.98 0.00 8.76
CA GLN A 53 -9.35 0.05 9.27
C GLN A 53 -10.38 -0.07 8.13
N ALA A 54 -11.45 -0.81 8.38
CA ALA A 54 -12.39 -1.22 7.34
C ALA A 54 -13.02 -0.03 6.59
N TRP A 55 -13.36 1.04 7.32
CA TRP A 55 -13.99 2.23 6.75
C TRP A 55 -13.07 2.99 5.78
N ASP A 56 -11.75 2.86 5.92
CA ASP A 56 -10.78 3.52 5.05
C ASP A 56 -10.36 2.65 3.85
N HIS A 57 -10.45 1.31 3.97
CA HIS A 57 -9.83 0.38 3.02
C HIS A 57 -10.78 -0.56 2.29
N ALA A 58 -11.87 -1.02 2.91
CA ALA A 58 -12.68 -2.11 2.34
C ALA A 58 -13.23 -1.77 0.94
N ALA A 59 -13.78 -0.56 0.77
CA ALA A 59 -14.30 -0.11 -0.51
C ALA A 59 -13.19 0.09 -1.55
N GLY A 60 -12.07 0.69 -1.15
CA GLY A 60 -10.95 0.97 -2.05
C GLY A 60 -10.22 -0.28 -2.53
N VAL A 61 -10.08 -1.29 -1.66
CA VAL A 61 -9.51 -2.60 -2.03
C VAL A 61 -10.37 -3.28 -3.09
N LEU A 62 -11.67 -3.41 -2.84
CA LEU A 62 -12.60 -4.01 -3.81
C LEU A 62 -12.50 -3.27 -5.14
N TRP A 63 -12.62 -1.95 -5.10
CA TRP A 63 -12.57 -1.12 -6.30
C TRP A 63 -11.26 -1.26 -7.09
N LEU A 64 -10.10 -1.20 -6.43
CA LEU A 64 -8.81 -1.29 -7.11
C LEU A 64 -8.59 -2.67 -7.74
N ASN A 65 -8.98 -3.74 -7.05
CA ASN A 65 -8.86 -5.11 -7.55
C ASN A 65 -9.75 -5.33 -8.79
N GLU A 66 -10.98 -4.81 -8.79
CA GLU A 66 -11.88 -4.88 -9.95
C GLU A 66 -11.43 -3.96 -11.11
N ALA A 67 -10.68 -2.90 -10.81
CA ALA A 67 -10.12 -1.99 -11.81
C ALA A 67 -8.83 -2.50 -12.48
N GLY A 68 -8.38 -3.72 -12.17
CA GLY A 68 -7.16 -4.32 -12.72
C GLY A 68 -5.86 -4.04 -11.94
N GLY A 69 -5.97 -3.28 -10.84
CA GLY A 69 -4.90 -3.13 -9.86
C GLY A 69 -4.85 -4.31 -8.88
N LYS A 70 -4.01 -4.18 -7.86
CA LYS A 70 -3.91 -5.16 -6.76
C LYS A 70 -3.77 -4.46 -5.42
N ALA A 71 -4.66 -4.75 -4.50
CA ALA A 71 -4.56 -4.43 -3.08
C ALA A 71 -4.64 -5.71 -2.24
N ALA A 72 -3.56 -5.98 -1.50
CA ALA A 72 -3.42 -7.19 -0.69
C ALA A 72 -2.44 -6.96 0.47
N ARG A 73 -2.44 -7.86 1.45
CA ARG A 73 -1.48 -7.88 2.57
C ARG A 73 -0.07 -8.13 2.02
N PRO A 74 1.02 -7.66 2.66
CA PRO A 74 2.39 -7.84 2.14
C PRO A 74 2.79 -9.28 1.83
N ASP A 75 2.19 -10.27 2.51
CA ASP A 75 2.37 -11.71 2.25
C ASP A 75 1.58 -12.27 1.05
N GLY A 76 0.80 -11.41 0.38
CA GLY A 76 -0.06 -11.75 -0.75
C GLY A 76 -1.47 -12.20 -0.36
N SER A 77 -1.75 -12.38 0.93
CA SER A 77 -3.09 -12.76 1.36
C SER A 77 -4.11 -11.65 1.09
N PRO A 78 -5.36 -11.99 0.74
CA PRO A 78 -6.39 -10.99 0.52
C PRO A 78 -6.60 -10.13 1.76
N TYR A 79 -6.91 -8.85 1.57
CA TYR A 79 -7.42 -8.02 2.65
C TYR A 79 -8.76 -8.57 3.14
N MET A 80 -8.90 -8.69 4.45
CA MET A 80 -10.15 -9.05 5.12
C MET A 80 -10.51 -7.93 6.10
N VAL A 81 -11.79 -7.86 6.48
CA VAL A 81 -12.25 -6.93 7.53
C VAL A 81 -11.93 -7.52 8.91
N ASP A 82 -10.64 -7.75 9.15
CA ASP A 82 -10.08 -8.25 10.42
C ASP A 82 -9.42 -7.13 11.25
N GLY A 83 -9.59 -5.87 10.82
CA GLY A 83 -9.01 -4.69 11.46
C GLY A 83 -7.49 -4.60 11.28
N ASP A 84 -6.82 -4.03 12.28
CA ASP A 84 -5.36 -3.85 12.29
C ASP A 84 -4.59 -5.05 12.88
N ILE A 85 -5.23 -6.22 13.05
CA ILE A 85 -4.60 -7.41 13.67
C ILE A 85 -3.39 -7.89 12.86
N ARG A 86 -3.52 -7.93 11.53
CA ARG A 86 -2.41 -8.29 10.63
C ARG A 86 -1.52 -7.10 10.28
N GLY A 87 -2.08 -5.89 10.35
CA GLY A 87 -1.45 -4.64 9.91
C GLY A 87 -1.11 -4.65 8.41
N GLY A 88 -0.79 -3.47 7.85
CA GLY A 88 -0.19 -3.38 6.52
C GLY A 88 -1.11 -3.72 5.33
N LEU A 89 -1.03 -2.90 4.29
CA LEU A 89 -1.64 -3.16 2.99
C LEU A 89 -0.76 -2.55 1.91
N ILE A 90 -0.57 -3.27 0.82
CA ILE A 90 0.06 -2.75 -0.39
C ILE A 90 -1.04 -2.58 -1.44
N GLY A 91 -1.14 -1.39 -2.02
CA GLY A 91 -1.93 -1.12 -3.22
C GLY A 91 -1.02 -0.80 -4.40
N ALA A 92 -1.33 -1.34 -5.57
CA ALA A 92 -0.56 -1.11 -6.79
C ALA A 92 -1.45 -1.04 -8.03
N ALA A 93 -1.01 -0.30 -9.04
CA ALA A 93 -1.70 -0.15 -10.32
C ALA A 93 -1.76 -1.45 -11.15
N SER A 94 -0.90 -2.43 -10.84
CA SER A 94 -0.93 -3.77 -11.44
C SER A 94 -0.38 -4.83 -10.50
N SER A 95 -0.65 -6.11 -10.79
CA SER A 95 -0.10 -7.22 -10.02
C SER A 95 1.44 -7.30 -10.09
N ALA A 96 2.04 -6.95 -11.22
CA ALA A 96 3.50 -6.97 -11.38
C ALA A 96 4.18 -5.93 -10.47
N LEU A 97 3.67 -4.69 -10.45
CA LEU A 97 4.15 -3.63 -9.57
C LEU A 97 3.95 -3.98 -8.10
N TRP A 98 2.86 -4.67 -7.78
CA TRP A 98 2.60 -5.18 -6.44
C TRP A 98 3.66 -6.18 -6.01
N ASP A 99 3.98 -7.18 -6.86
CA ASP A 99 4.93 -8.24 -6.55
C ASP A 99 6.35 -7.67 -6.36
N GLU A 100 6.73 -6.68 -7.16
CA GLU A 100 8.00 -5.95 -7.01
C GLU A 100 8.12 -5.26 -5.65
N LEU A 101 7.08 -4.51 -5.23
CA LEU A 101 7.10 -3.82 -3.95
C LEU A 101 7.05 -4.80 -2.76
N ALA A 102 6.22 -5.84 -2.84
CA ALA A 102 6.15 -6.89 -1.83
C ALA A 102 7.50 -7.60 -1.67
N GLY A 103 8.18 -7.91 -2.77
CA GLY A 103 9.53 -8.51 -2.73
C GLY A 103 10.56 -7.62 -2.03
N ARG A 104 10.49 -6.30 -2.23
CA ARG A 104 11.37 -5.34 -1.53
C ARG A 104 11.04 -5.26 -0.04
N LEU A 105 9.76 -5.27 0.31
CA LEU A 105 9.31 -5.23 1.70
C LEU A 105 9.62 -6.52 2.46
N ALA A 106 9.69 -7.67 1.79
CA ALA A 106 10.09 -8.93 2.40
C ALA A 106 11.60 -9.00 2.73
N GLY A 107 12.40 -8.11 2.14
CA GLY A 107 13.86 -8.06 2.32
C GLY A 107 14.33 -7.09 3.40
N ILE A 108 13.41 -6.42 4.11
CA ILE A 108 13.67 -5.46 5.20
C ILE A 108 13.05 -5.92 6.51
#